data_AF-A0A177ABQ9-F1
#
_entry.id   AF-A0A177ABQ9-F1
#
_cell.length_a   1.000
_cell.length_b   1.000
_cell.length_c   1.000
_cell.angle_alpha   90.00
_cell.angle_beta   90.00
_cell.angle_gamma   90.00
#
_symmetry.space_group_name_H-M   'P 1'
#
loop_
_entity.id
_entity.type
_entity.pdbx_description
1 polymer ?
#
loop_
_entity_poly.entity_id
_entity_poly.type
_entity_poly.pdbx_seq_one_letter_code
_entity_poly.pdbx_strand_id
1 'polypeptide(L)'
;MFSPVRPNRNSPNQPQSTTPRQIDNSEDESIFNNIKTPRFHRLSRSPFVKMPTEAGHRLYVKGRHLSYQRGKRITTPGTSLIKIEGVENTEGANFYLGKKVAFVYRAQREVRGSKIRVIWGKITRPHGNSGVVRAQFRRNLPPKSFGASVRVMLYPSSI
;
A
#
# COMPACT_ATOMS: atom_id res chain seq x y z
N MET A 1 -12.83 13.38 -77.70
CA MET A 1 -13.98 12.92 -76.89
C MET A 1 -14.50 14.09 -76.07
N PHE A 2 -15.82 14.18 -75.95
CA PHE A 2 -16.63 15.30 -75.49
C PHE A 2 -16.46 15.65 -73.99
N SER A 3 -16.51 16.94 -73.65
CA SER A 3 -16.74 17.46 -72.29
C SER A 3 -18.19 17.20 -71.84
N PRO A 4 -18.51 17.25 -70.53
CA PRO A 4 -19.02 18.53 -70.02
C PRO A 4 -18.70 18.87 -68.54
N VAL A 5 -18.60 20.17 -68.30
CA VAL A 5 -18.72 20.86 -67.01
C VAL A 5 -20.18 20.84 -66.54
N ARG A 6 -20.43 20.75 -65.21
CA ARG A 6 -21.56 21.35 -64.41
C ARG A 6 -21.63 20.72 -63.00
N PRO A 7 -22.36 21.29 -62.02
CA PRO A 7 -22.52 22.70 -61.66
C PRO A 7 -22.43 22.95 -60.12
N ASN A 8 -22.21 24.21 -59.75
CA ASN A 8 -22.61 24.76 -58.45
C ASN A 8 -24.09 25.21 -58.52
N ARG A 9 -24.92 24.89 -57.52
CA ARG A 9 -26.26 25.45 -57.14
C ARG A 9 -26.80 24.55 -56.01
N ASN A 10 -27.33 24.96 -54.86
CA ASN A 10 -27.96 26.21 -54.43
C ASN A 10 -27.94 26.28 -52.89
N SER A 11 -27.82 27.51 -52.35
CA SER A 11 -28.33 27.87 -51.01
C SER A 11 -29.85 27.77 -50.93
N PRO A 12 -30.42 27.88 -49.72
CA PRO A 12 -31.37 28.97 -49.54
C PRO A 12 -30.98 29.90 -48.38
N ASN A 13 -31.04 31.20 -48.71
CA ASN A 13 -31.47 32.33 -47.89
C ASN A 13 -30.60 32.82 -46.70
N GLN A 14 -30.05 34.02 -46.92
CA GLN A 14 -29.41 35.00 -46.02
C GLN A 14 -30.43 35.73 -45.10
N PRO A 15 -30.14 36.90 -44.46
CA PRO A 15 -28.95 37.44 -43.72
C PRO A 15 -29.41 37.90 -42.29
N GLN A 16 -28.58 38.40 -41.35
CA GLN A 16 -28.11 39.80 -41.26
C GLN A 16 -27.18 40.01 -40.04
N SER A 17 -26.25 40.97 -40.19
CA SER A 17 -25.35 41.50 -39.17
C SER A 17 -25.86 42.83 -38.59
N THR A 18 -25.80 43.03 -37.28
CA THR A 18 -25.72 44.35 -36.64
C THR A 18 -24.84 44.29 -35.38
N THR A 19 -23.88 45.21 -35.28
CA THR A 19 -23.21 45.66 -34.04
C THR A 19 -23.72 47.08 -33.72
N PRO A 20 -23.27 47.79 -32.67
CA PRO A 20 -23.03 47.47 -31.24
C PRO A 20 -23.71 48.53 -30.31
N ARG A 21 -23.98 48.25 -29.01
CA ARG A 21 -24.07 49.31 -27.97
C ARG A 21 -23.75 48.80 -26.56
N GLN A 22 -22.87 49.51 -25.87
CA GLN A 22 -22.58 49.45 -24.43
C GLN A 22 -23.79 49.90 -23.61
N ILE A 23 -24.02 49.30 -22.44
CA ILE A 23 -24.70 49.96 -21.31
C ILE A 23 -23.97 49.56 -20.02
N ASP A 24 -23.43 50.58 -19.37
CA ASP A 24 -22.81 50.55 -18.05
C ASP A 24 -23.84 50.48 -16.93
N ASN A 25 -23.42 49.82 -15.85
CA ASN A 25 -23.70 50.07 -14.43
C ASN A 25 -24.85 51.05 -14.08
N SER A 26 -25.84 50.54 -13.36
CA SER A 26 -26.19 50.99 -11.99
C SER A 26 -27.56 50.42 -11.61
N GLU A 27 -27.71 50.08 -10.33
CA GLU A 27 -28.99 49.79 -9.66
C GLU A 27 -29.52 48.37 -9.85
N ASP A 28 -28.98 47.43 -9.08
CA ASP A 28 -29.80 46.40 -8.40
C ASP A 28 -29.06 45.90 -7.13
N GLU A 29 -28.42 46.83 -6.41
CA GLU A 29 -28.09 46.64 -4.99
C GLU A 29 -29.33 46.98 -4.14
N SER A 30 -30.34 46.11 -4.09
CA SER A 30 -31.44 46.30 -3.14
C SER A 30 -32.14 45.02 -2.66
N ILE A 31 -31.58 43.84 -2.90
CA ILE A 31 -32.18 42.55 -2.46
C ILE A 31 -31.28 41.83 -1.44
N PHE A 32 -30.53 42.58 -0.63
CA PHE A 32 -29.69 42.04 0.45
C PHE A 32 -29.94 42.73 1.79
N ASN A 33 -31.19 42.93 2.21
CA ASN A 33 -31.46 43.39 3.58
C ASN A 33 -32.86 43.00 4.08
N ASN A 34 -33.04 41.72 4.44
CA ASN A 34 -33.78 41.29 5.64
C ASN A 34 -34.03 39.78 5.60
N ILE A 35 -33.30 39.00 6.40
CA ILE A 35 -33.86 37.97 7.29
C ILE A 35 -32.88 37.83 8.47
N LYS A 36 -33.45 37.95 9.67
CA LYS A 36 -32.80 37.93 10.99
C LYS A 36 -31.90 36.71 11.21
N THR A 37 -30.75 36.93 11.82
CA THR A 37 -29.87 35.92 12.43
C THR A 37 -30.61 34.99 13.42
N PRO A 38 -30.50 33.66 13.30
CA PRO A 38 -30.27 32.82 14.46
C PRO A 38 -28.77 32.77 14.73
N ARG A 39 -28.38 33.07 15.98
CA ARG A 39 -27.05 32.75 16.48
C ARG A 39 -26.85 31.25 16.32
N PHE A 40 -26.12 30.82 15.29
CA PHE A 40 -25.62 29.46 15.22
C PHE A 40 -24.59 29.31 16.35
N HIS A 41 -25.04 28.81 17.49
CA HIS A 41 -24.16 28.25 18.48
C HIS A 41 -23.28 27.23 17.75
N ARG A 42 -21.98 27.53 17.73
CA ARG A 42 -20.90 26.62 17.37
C ARG A 42 -21.18 25.29 18.06
N LEU A 43 -21.77 24.34 17.34
CA LEU A 43 -21.82 22.96 17.81
C LEU A 43 -20.36 22.59 18.05
N SER A 44 -20.08 22.28 19.31
CA SER A 44 -18.78 21.86 19.78
C SER A 44 -18.24 20.85 18.78
N ARG A 45 -16.95 20.98 18.45
CA ARG A 45 -16.15 19.88 17.93
C ARG A 45 -16.62 18.63 18.66
N SER A 46 -17.33 17.74 17.97
CA SER A 46 -17.43 16.38 18.46
C SER A 46 -15.99 15.96 18.73
N PRO A 47 -15.68 15.38 19.90
CA PRO A 47 -14.35 14.85 20.12
C PRO A 47 -14.08 13.94 18.93
N PHE A 48 -12.96 14.15 18.25
CA PHE A 48 -12.48 13.22 17.24
C PHE A 48 -12.26 11.90 17.96
N VAL A 49 -13.31 11.08 18.01
CA VAL A 49 -13.26 9.75 18.58
C VAL A 49 -12.32 9.00 17.65
N LYS A 50 -11.12 8.69 18.14
CA LYS A 50 -10.28 7.65 17.50
C LYS A 50 -11.14 6.40 17.51
N MET A 51 -11.85 6.14 16.42
CA MET A 51 -12.39 4.82 16.15
C MET A 51 -11.21 3.87 16.36
N PRO A 52 -11.33 2.82 17.18
CA PRO A 52 -10.34 1.77 17.16
C PRO A 52 -10.31 1.32 15.70
N THR A 53 -9.22 1.63 15.01
CA THR A 53 -8.98 1.05 13.69
C THR A 53 -9.25 -0.43 13.86
N GLU A 54 -9.96 -1.07 12.92
CA GLU A 54 -9.98 -2.53 12.75
C GLU A 54 -8.56 -3.05 12.43
N ALA A 55 -7.58 -2.65 13.24
CA ALA A 55 -6.25 -3.18 13.27
C ALA A 55 -6.42 -4.58 13.86
N GLY A 56 -6.82 -5.51 13.00
CA GLY A 56 -6.82 -6.93 13.31
C GLY A 56 -5.52 -7.24 14.04
N HIS A 57 -5.65 -7.85 15.22
CA HIS A 57 -4.51 -8.13 16.08
C HIS A 57 -3.43 -8.88 15.28
N ARG A 58 -2.21 -8.34 15.25
CA ARG A 58 -1.09 -8.96 14.53
C ARG A 58 -0.68 -10.24 15.26
N LEU A 59 -1.04 -11.40 14.71
CA LEU A 59 -0.67 -12.72 15.24
C LEU A 59 0.76 -13.16 14.84
N TYR A 60 1.64 -12.20 14.57
CA TYR A 60 3.02 -12.47 14.17
C TYR A 60 3.96 -11.43 14.76
N VAL A 61 5.18 -11.87 15.06
CA VAL A 61 6.30 -11.00 15.39
C VAL A 61 7.03 -10.67 14.11
N LYS A 62 7.44 -9.41 13.98
CA LYS A 62 8.18 -8.96 12.81
C LYS A 62 9.64 -9.38 12.93
N GLY A 63 10.21 -9.83 11.82
CA GLY A 63 11.62 -10.15 11.70
C GLY A 63 12.23 -9.50 10.46
N ARG A 64 13.55 -9.54 10.39
CA ARG A 64 14.35 -9.06 9.27
C ARG A 64 15.19 -10.20 8.72
N HIS A 65 15.11 -10.43 7.42
CA HIS A 65 16.02 -11.36 6.76
C HIS A 65 17.38 -10.68 6.60
N LEU A 66 18.41 -11.20 7.27
CA LEU A 66 19.75 -10.60 7.27
C LEU A 66 20.53 -11.05 6.04
N SER A 67 20.79 -12.34 5.97
CA SER A 67 21.56 -12.99 4.92
C SER A 67 21.24 -14.48 4.92
N TYR A 68 21.81 -15.23 3.98
CA TYR A 68 21.93 -16.66 4.18
C TYR A 68 23.01 -16.98 5.21
N GLN A 69 23.01 -18.21 5.71
CA GLN A 69 24.14 -18.75 6.45
C GLN A 69 25.40 -18.64 5.56
N ARG A 70 26.48 -18.12 6.12
CA ARG A 70 27.70 -17.85 5.37
C ARG A 70 28.94 -18.02 6.24
N GLY A 71 30.04 -18.36 5.60
CA GLY A 71 31.39 -18.17 6.12
C GLY A 71 32.06 -16.95 5.48
N LYS A 72 33.38 -16.86 5.58
CA LYS A 72 34.16 -15.76 4.98
C LYS A 72 33.99 -15.68 3.45
N ARG A 73 34.07 -16.84 2.76
CA ARG A 73 34.03 -16.93 1.29
C ARG A 73 32.76 -17.59 0.74
N ILE A 74 32.12 -18.47 1.50
CA ILE A 74 31.02 -19.33 1.04
C ILE A 74 29.69 -18.87 1.64
N THR A 75 28.64 -18.88 0.83
CA THR A 75 27.26 -18.64 1.27
C THR A 75 26.42 -19.88 0.99
N THR A 76 25.55 -20.25 1.93
CA THR A 76 24.70 -21.46 1.89
C THR A 76 23.22 -21.04 1.84
N PRO A 77 22.62 -20.89 0.65
CA PRO A 77 21.26 -20.33 0.49
C PRO A 77 20.13 -21.17 1.09
N GLY A 78 20.39 -22.45 1.39
CA GLY A 78 19.41 -23.35 2.02
C GLY A 78 19.01 -22.94 3.44
N THR A 79 19.83 -22.12 4.10
CA THR A 79 19.57 -21.63 5.46
C THR A 79 19.59 -20.12 5.48
N SER A 80 18.49 -19.50 5.87
CA SER A 80 18.35 -18.04 6.00
C SER A 80 18.56 -17.61 7.45
N LEU A 81 19.20 -16.47 7.68
CA LEU A 81 19.38 -15.86 9.00
C LEU A 81 18.34 -14.76 9.19
N ILE A 82 17.56 -14.85 10.26
CA ILE A 82 16.48 -13.92 10.56
C ILE A 82 16.71 -13.30 11.94
N LYS A 83 16.75 -11.98 12.01
CA LYS A 83 16.71 -11.23 13.27
C LYS A 83 15.26 -10.98 13.64
N ILE A 84 14.84 -11.44 14.80
CA ILE A 84 13.49 -11.20 15.33
C ILE A 84 13.52 -9.85 16.06
N GLU A 85 12.52 -9.00 15.83
CA GLU A 85 12.40 -7.72 16.55
C GLU A 85 12.12 -8.01 18.04
N GLY A 86 12.86 -7.33 18.93
CA GLY A 86 12.72 -7.49 20.39
C GLY A 86 13.41 -8.71 20.99
N VAL A 87 14.17 -9.49 20.22
CA VAL A 87 14.93 -10.65 20.73
C VAL A 87 16.42 -10.38 20.60
N GLU A 88 17.10 -10.23 21.72
CA GLU A 88 18.55 -9.96 21.76
C GLU A 88 19.37 -11.14 22.26
N ASN A 89 18.76 -12.06 23.00
CA ASN A 89 19.44 -13.19 23.64
C ASN A 89 19.07 -14.52 22.96
N THR A 90 19.93 -15.52 23.09
CA THR A 90 19.69 -16.90 22.62
C THR A 90 18.50 -17.54 23.32
N GLU A 91 18.33 -17.28 24.62
CA GLU A 91 17.20 -17.80 25.42
C GLU A 91 15.85 -17.33 24.87
N GLY A 92 15.74 -16.03 24.55
CA GLY A 92 14.54 -15.48 23.90
C GLY A 92 14.33 -16.03 22.49
N ALA A 93 15.40 -16.38 21.78
CA ALA A 93 15.31 -17.01 20.46
C ALA A 93 14.80 -18.46 20.52
N ASN A 94 15.06 -19.18 21.62
CA ASN A 94 14.61 -20.57 21.80
C ASN A 94 13.08 -20.70 21.81
N PHE A 95 12.36 -19.68 22.28
CA PHE A 95 10.90 -19.63 22.20
C PHE A 95 10.36 -19.73 20.77
N TYR A 96 11.12 -19.23 19.79
CA TYR A 96 10.70 -19.18 18.40
C TYR A 96 11.07 -20.42 17.59
N LEU A 97 11.65 -21.44 18.23
CA LEU A 97 11.98 -22.70 17.55
C LEU A 97 10.71 -23.43 17.08
N GLY A 98 10.78 -24.00 15.89
CA GLY A 98 9.64 -24.70 15.27
C GLY A 98 8.53 -23.78 14.74
N LYS A 99 8.53 -22.48 15.09
CA LYS A 99 7.53 -21.53 14.63
C LYS A 99 7.58 -21.34 13.12
N LYS A 100 6.41 -21.13 12.51
CA LYS A 100 6.30 -20.87 11.08
C LYS A 100 6.77 -19.47 10.75
N VAL A 101 7.39 -19.34 9.59
CA VAL A 101 7.87 -18.06 9.08
C VAL A 101 7.39 -17.84 7.65
N ALA A 102 6.99 -16.61 7.34
CA ALA A 102 6.43 -16.25 6.06
C ALA A 102 7.16 -15.03 5.49
N PHE A 103 7.71 -15.19 4.29
CA PHE A 103 8.13 -14.07 3.47
C PHE A 103 7.00 -13.73 2.50
N VAL A 104 6.39 -12.56 2.70
CA VAL A 104 5.28 -12.05 1.88
C VAL A 104 5.85 -11.06 0.87
N TYR A 105 5.56 -11.25 -0.41
CA TYR A 105 6.00 -10.36 -1.47
C TYR A 105 4.89 -10.10 -2.48
N ARG A 106 5.04 -9.03 -3.26
CA ARG A 106 4.11 -8.64 -4.32
C ARG A 106 4.74 -8.94 -5.68
N ALA A 107 3.96 -9.49 -6.58
CA ALA A 107 4.33 -9.73 -7.98
C ALA A 107 3.38 -8.98 -8.91
N GLN A 108 3.79 -8.73 -10.16
CA GLN A 108 2.96 -8.02 -11.14
C GLN A 108 1.75 -8.85 -11.58
N ARG A 109 2.00 -10.13 -11.91
CA ARG A 109 0.96 -11.08 -12.33
C ARG A 109 0.18 -11.63 -11.15
N GLU A 110 -1.13 -11.61 -11.30
CA GLU A 110 -2.08 -12.23 -10.37
C GLU A 110 -2.03 -13.76 -10.45
N VAL A 111 -2.00 -14.38 -9.28
CA VAL A 111 -2.07 -15.83 -9.11
C VAL A 111 -3.13 -16.08 -8.05
N ARG A 112 -4.16 -16.87 -8.37
CA ARG A 112 -5.27 -17.16 -7.44
C ARG A 112 -5.97 -15.88 -6.93
N GLY A 113 -6.26 -14.95 -7.84
CA GLY A 113 -6.99 -13.71 -7.53
C GLY A 113 -6.20 -12.66 -6.72
N SER A 114 -4.90 -12.84 -6.49
CA SER A 114 -4.10 -11.84 -5.79
C SER A 114 -2.68 -11.67 -6.36
N LYS A 115 -2.13 -10.47 -6.20
CA LYS A 115 -0.73 -10.14 -6.51
C LYS A 115 0.23 -10.54 -5.38
N ILE A 116 -0.30 -10.97 -4.24
CA ILE A 116 0.47 -11.27 -3.03
C ILE A 116 0.81 -12.75 -3.03
N ARG A 117 2.09 -13.05 -2.78
CA ARG A 117 2.61 -14.42 -2.73
C ARG A 117 3.42 -14.59 -1.46
N VAL A 118 3.44 -15.83 -0.98
CA VAL A 118 4.10 -16.17 0.28
C VAL A 118 5.05 -17.34 0.07
N ILE A 119 6.27 -17.19 0.56
CA ILE A 119 7.20 -18.30 0.74
C ILE A 119 7.17 -18.67 2.22
N TRP A 120 6.72 -19.88 2.50
CA TRP A 120 6.64 -20.43 3.85
C TRP A 120 7.93 -21.15 4.24
N GLY A 121 8.28 -21.05 5.52
CA GLY A 121 9.36 -21.76 6.15
C GLY A 121 9.09 -22.06 7.61
N LYS A 122 10.10 -22.59 8.29
CA LYS A 122 10.13 -22.81 9.73
C LYS A 122 11.44 -22.30 10.32
N ILE A 123 11.39 -21.85 11.56
CA ILE A 123 12.58 -21.57 12.36
C ILE A 123 13.13 -22.89 12.90
N THR A 124 14.43 -23.12 12.75
CA THR A 124 15.06 -24.41 13.06
C THR A 124 15.94 -24.36 14.31
N ARG A 125 16.83 -23.38 14.44
CA ARG A 125 17.78 -23.28 15.56
C ARG A 125 18.22 -21.83 15.80
N PRO A 126 18.65 -21.45 17.01
CA PRO A 126 19.25 -20.13 17.22
C PRO A 126 20.59 -20.01 16.49
N HIS A 127 21.04 -18.78 16.26
CA HIS A 127 22.31 -18.47 15.61
C HIS A 127 23.06 -17.36 16.33
N GLY A 128 24.24 -17.71 16.84
CA GLY A 128 25.04 -16.78 17.63
C GLY A 128 24.35 -16.40 18.93
N ASN A 129 24.81 -15.32 19.55
CA ASN A 129 24.32 -14.87 20.85
C ASN A 129 23.32 -13.70 20.75
N SER A 130 23.18 -13.10 19.56
CA SER A 130 22.41 -11.86 19.35
C SER A 130 20.93 -12.08 19.03
N GLY A 131 20.33 -13.20 19.45
CA GLY A 131 18.89 -13.47 19.20
C GLY A 131 18.52 -13.65 17.72
N VAL A 132 19.51 -13.96 16.85
CA VAL A 132 19.28 -14.30 15.44
C VAL A 132 18.89 -15.78 15.37
N VAL A 133 18.01 -16.13 14.45
CA VAL A 133 17.58 -17.51 14.23
C VAL A 133 17.88 -17.97 12.81
N ARG A 134 18.09 -19.27 12.66
CA ARG A 134 18.15 -19.94 11.37
C ARG A 134 16.73 -20.35 10.95
N ALA A 135 16.39 -20.07 9.70
CA ALA A 135 15.15 -20.48 9.10
C ALA A 135 15.40 -21.27 7.82
N GLN A 136 14.60 -22.32 7.63
CA GLN A 136 14.55 -23.09 6.40
C GLN A 136 13.21 -22.85 5.74
N PHE A 137 13.25 -22.38 4.50
CA PHE A 137 12.08 -22.14 3.68
C PHE A 137 11.85 -23.30 2.72
N ARG A 138 10.59 -23.52 2.31
CA ARG A 138 10.23 -24.55 1.31
C ARG A 138 10.98 -24.35 -0.01
N ARG A 139 11.19 -23.09 -0.38
CA ARG A 139 12.08 -22.67 -1.45
C ARG A 139 12.99 -21.60 -0.89
N ASN A 140 14.25 -21.61 -1.27
CA ASN A 140 15.22 -20.62 -0.82
C ASN A 140 14.67 -19.22 -1.11
N LEU A 141 14.82 -18.32 -0.14
CA LEU A 141 14.42 -16.92 -0.36
C LEU A 141 15.28 -16.32 -1.46
N PRO A 142 14.76 -15.37 -2.27
CA PRO A 142 15.58 -14.66 -3.25
C PRO A 142 16.55 -13.68 -2.55
N PRO A 143 17.74 -13.38 -3.09
CA PRO A 143 18.69 -12.44 -2.46
C PRO A 143 18.12 -11.02 -2.28
N LYS A 144 17.18 -10.62 -3.13
CA LYS A 144 16.42 -9.36 -3.00
C LYS A 144 15.65 -9.23 -1.67
N SER A 145 15.45 -10.33 -0.96
CA SER A 145 14.78 -10.32 0.34
C SER A 145 15.67 -9.92 1.51
N PHE A 146 16.98 -9.71 1.33
CA PHE A 146 17.84 -9.18 2.39
C PHE A 146 17.37 -7.79 2.84
N GLY A 147 17.33 -7.55 4.15
CA GLY A 147 16.76 -6.36 4.78
C GLY A 147 15.23 -6.30 4.77
N ALA A 148 14.56 -7.16 4.00
CA ALA A 148 13.11 -7.17 3.93
C ALA A 148 12.49 -7.73 5.23
N SER A 149 11.27 -7.29 5.50
CA SER A 149 10.50 -7.78 6.64
C SER A 149 9.99 -9.19 6.38
N VAL A 150 10.11 -10.04 7.40
CA VAL A 150 9.58 -11.39 7.43
C VAL A 150 8.59 -11.49 8.59
N ARG A 151 7.53 -12.28 8.43
CA ARG A 151 6.54 -12.51 9.48
C ARG A 151 6.86 -13.82 10.19
N VAL A 152 7.24 -13.74 11.45
CA VAL A 152 7.44 -14.90 12.33
C VAL A 152 6.12 -15.15 13.06
N MET A 153 5.47 -16.25 12.74
CA MET A 153 4.19 -16.61 13.32
C MET A 153 4.36 -17.11 14.75
N LEU A 154 3.34 -16.96 15.59
CA LEU A 154 3.37 -17.49 16.96
C LEU A 154 2.99 -18.98 17.06
N TYR A 155 2.65 -19.60 15.93
CA TYR A 155 2.25 -21.00 15.82
C TYR A 155 3.29 -21.83 15.03
N PRO A 156 3.35 -23.17 15.23
CA PRO A 156 2.62 -23.98 16.22
C PRO A 156 2.96 -23.57 17.65
N SER A 157 1.95 -23.54 18.53
CA SER A 157 2.16 -23.19 19.93
C SER A 157 2.98 -24.27 20.63
N SER A 158 3.90 -23.86 21.48
CA SER A 158 4.75 -24.74 22.31
C SER A 158 4.96 -24.14 23.70
N ILE A 159 4.09 -23.18 24.05
CA ILE A 159 3.99 -22.57 25.37
C ILE A 159 2.95 -23.33 26.18
#